data_AF-A0A8T5B9C8-F1
#
_entry.id   AF-A0A8T5B9C8-F1
#
_cell.length_a   1.000
_cell.length_b   1.000
_cell.length_c   1.000
_cell.angle_alpha   90.00
_cell.angle_beta   90.00
_cell.angle_gamma   90.00
#
_symmetry.space_group_name_H-M   'P 1'
#
loop_
_entity.id
_entity.type
_entity.pdbx_description
1 polymer ?
#
loop_
_entity_poly.entity_id
_entity_poly.type
_entity_poly.pdbx_seq_one_letter_code
_entity_poly.pdbx_strand_id
1 'polypeptide(L)'
;MENSGMLHSRSRSFSTWLPYPSSSLSLKLIWIEVRPWDRSATKEDIRLILDFMEKRFEDINKYFGDINKRFEDVNRRFDDLRYYVDKRVGLVEKLLLGFNIHIFIAVVIVLIKLFIT
;
A
#
# COMPACT_ATOMS: atom_id res chain seq x y z
N MET A 1 -33.14 11.30 -53.84
CA MET A 1 -32.05 10.56 -53.19
C MET A 1 -31.72 11.33 -51.90
N GLU A 2 -32.62 11.41 -50.95
CA GLU A 2 -32.93 10.47 -49.85
C GLU A 2 -32.38 11.00 -48.50
N ASN A 3 -33.22 11.83 -47.88
CA ASN A 3 -33.55 12.05 -46.46
C ASN A 3 -32.51 12.08 -45.29
N SER A 4 -32.46 13.26 -44.62
CA SER A 4 -32.70 13.55 -43.17
C SER A 4 -31.87 12.86 -42.06
N GLY A 5 -31.44 13.47 -40.94
CA GLY A 5 -31.59 14.81 -40.37
C GLY A 5 -31.12 14.88 -38.88
N MET A 6 -30.64 16.08 -38.49
CA MET A 6 -30.62 16.79 -37.18
C MET A 6 -30.15 16.17 -35.83
N LEU A 7 -29.27 16.93 -35.15
CA LEU A 7 -28.90 16.87 -33.72
C LEU A 7 -29.31 18.17 -32.98
N HIS A 8 -30.12 18.10 -31.92
CA HIS A 8 -30.11 18.97 -30.71
C HIS A 8 -31.13 18.40 -29.68
N SER A 9 -30.99 18.39 -28.34
CA SER A 9 -30.08 19.04 -27.38
C SER A 9 -30.27 18.48 -25.94
N ARG A 10 -29.28 18.73 -25.04
CA ARG A 10 -29.30 19.02 -23.57
C ARG A 10 -30.14 18.24 -22.51
N SER A 11 -29.39 17.68 -21.52
CA SER A 11 -29.33 17.94 -20.04
C SER A 11 -30.37 17.42 -18.99
N ARG A 12 -29.81 16.77 -17.93
CA ARG A 12 -30.18 16.66 -16.48
C ARG A 12 -31.41 15.85 -16.00
N SER A 13 -31.18 15.21 -14.84
CA SER A 13 -32.05 14.41 -13.96
C SER A 13 -33.32 15.14 -13.48
N PHE A 14 -34.47 14.45 -13.40
CA PHE A 14 -35.25 14.16 -12.17
C PHE A 14 -36.63 13.55 -12.51
N SER A 15 -37.04 12.55 -11.72
CA SER A 15 -38.40 12.11 -11.31
C SER A 15 -39.64 12.35 -12.19
N THR A 16 -40.54 11.36 -12.23
CA THR A 16 -42.02 11.45 -12.27
C THR A 16 -42.66 12.75 -12.79
N TRP A 17 -43.54 12.57 -13.79
CA TRP A 17 -44.23 13.51 -14.67
C TRP A 17 -43.47 13.88 -15.94
N LEU A 18 -43.41 12.94 -16.90
CA LEU A 18 -43.21 13.29 -18.32
C LEU A 18 -44.30 12.60 -19.16
N PRO A 19 -44.95 13.32 -20.09
CA PRO A 19 -46.03 12.76 -20.89
C PRO A 19 -45.47 11.79 -21.94
N TYR A 20 -46.14 10.66 -22.11
CA TYR A 20 -45.84 9.66 -23.13
C TYR A 20 -45.95 10.27 -24.54
N PRO A 21 -44.90 10.23 -25.39
CA PRO A 21 -45.00 10.70 -26.75
C PRO A 21 -45.26 9.55 -27.73
N SER A 22 -46.24 9.76 -28.59
CA SER A 22 -46.62 8.89 -29.70
C SER A 22 -45.62 8.97 -30.86
N SER A 23 -45.38 7.82 -31.52
CA SER A 23 -44.72 7.61 -32.82
C SER A 23 -43.20 7.41 -32.85
N SER A 24 -42.77 6.63 -33.85
CA SER A 24 -41.81 5.51 -33.77
C SER A 24 -40.35 5.80 -34.16
N LEU A 25 -39.96 7.08 -34.27
CA LEU A 25 -38.66 7.45 -34.85
C LEU A 25 -37.65 8.04 -33.86
N SER A 26 -38.07 8.30 -32.62
CA SER A 26 -37.26 8.95 -31.57
C SER A 26 -36.28 8.02 -30.85
N LEU A 27 -36.41 6.70 -31.03
CA LEU A 27 -35.65 5.68 -30.28
C LEU A 27 -34.31 5.28 -30.93
N LYS A 28 -34.02 5.69 -32.18
CA LYS A 28 -32.84 5.22 -32.92
C LYS A 28 -31.54 5.99 -32.63
N LEU A 29 -31.60 7.20 -32.09
CA LEU A 29 -30.42 8.09 -31.94
C LEU A 29 -29.81 8.10 -30.51
N ILE A 30 -30.44 7.43 -29.54
CA ILE A 30 -29.94 7.32 -28.15
C ILE A 30 -28.91 6.18 -28.00
N TRP A 31 -28.78 5.30 -28.99
CA TRP A 31 -27.86 4.16 -28.98
C TRP A 31 -26.49 4.52 -29.56
N ILE A 32 -25.74 5.44 -28.94
CA ILE A 32 -24.28 5.37 -29.08
C ILE A 32 -23.83 4.11 -28.32
N GLU A 33 -23.77 3.02 -29.09
CA GLU A 33 -22.98 1.80 -28.91
C GLU A 33 -22.74 1.34 -27.47
N VAL A 34 -23.81 0.94 -26.77
CA VAL A 34 -23.66 0.02 -25.64
C VAL A 34 -23.19 -1.30 -26.26
N ARG A 35 -21.87 -1.58 -26.16
CA ARG A 35 -21.28 -2.85 -26.61
C ARG A 35 -22.14 -4.00 -26.06
N PRO A 36 -22.79 -4.81 -26.92
CA PRO A 36 -23.69 -5.83 -26.43
C PRO A 36 -22.86 -6.91 -25.72
N TRP A 37 -23.30 -7.29 -24.51
CA TRP A 37 -22.64 -8.30 -23.67
C TRP A 37 -22.80 -9.74 -24.21
N ASP A 38 -23.42 -9.90 -25.38
CA ASP A 38 -23.72 -11.19 -26.03
C ASP A 38 -22.64 -11.63 -27.04
N ARG A 39 -21.67 -10.76 -27.38
CA ARG A 39 -20.56 -11.11 -28.27
C ARG A 39 -19.49 -11.89 -27.52
N SER A 40 -19.04 -13.01 -28.10
CA SER A 40 -17.83 -13.69 -27.66
C SER A 40 -16.63 -12.75 -27.81
N ALA A 41 -15.73 -12.77 -26.82
CA ALA A 41 -14.51 -11.95 -26.87
C ALA A 41 -13.70 -12.29 -28.13
N THR A 42 -13.36 -11.27 -28.92
CA THR A 42 -12.52 -11.49 -30.11
C THR A 42 -11.06 -11.67 -29.70
N LYS A 43 -10.25 -12.22 -30.60
CA LYS A 43 -8.81 -12.39 -30.36
C LYS A 43 -8.11 -11.04 -30.13
N GLU A 44 -8.62 -9.98 -30.74
CA GLU A 44 -8.12 -8.61 -30.60
C GLU A 44 -8.48 -8.01 -29.24
N ASP A 45 -9.72 -8.22 -28.76
CA ASP A 45 -10.15 -7.80 -27.42
C ASP A 45 -9.27 -8.48 -26.35
N ILE A 46 -8.96 -9.77 -26.53
CA ILE A 46 -8.07 -10.53 -25.63
C ILE A 46 -6.63 -9.99 -25.66
N ARG A 47 -6.08 -9.70 -26.85
CA ARG A 47 -4.74 -9.11 -26.96
C ARG A 47 -4.62 -7.76 -26.25
N LEU A 48 -5.61 -6.89 -26.41
CA LEU A 48 -5.63 -5.58 -25.74
C LEU A 48 -5.62 -5.72 -24.22
N ILE A 49 -6.37 -6.70 -23.68
CA ILE A 49 -6.39 -6.98 -22.25
C ILE A 49 -5.02 -7.52 -21.80
N LEU A 50 -4.39 -8.41 -22.55
CA LEU A 50 -3.05 -8.94 -22.23
C LEU A 50 -1.99 -7.84 -22.21
N ASP A 51 -1.94 -7.00 -23.25
CA ASP A 51 -1.00 -5.87 -23.32
C ASP A 51 -1.22 -4.87 -22.18
N PHE A 52 -2.49 -4.62 -21.81
CA PHE A 52 -2.83 -3.80 -20.66
C PHE A 52 -2.36 -4.45 -19.36
N MET A 53 -2.60 -5.75 -19.18
CA MET A 53 -2.16 -6.50 -17.99
C MET A 53 -0.64 -6.48 -17.87
N GLU A 54 0.10 -6.70 -18.97
CA GLU A 54 1.56 -6.65 -18.99
C GLU A 54 2.09 -5.30 -18.48
N LYS A 55 1.57 -4.18 -19.00
CA LYS A 55 1.93 -2.85 -18.52
C LYS A 55 1.63 -2.65 -17.03
N ARG A 56 0.48 -3.14 -16.56
CA ARG A 56 0.13 -3.07 -15.13
C ARG A 56 1.06 -3.91 -14.27
N PHE A 57 1.47 -5.08 -14.75
CA PHE A 57 2.44 -5.93 -14.06
C PHE A 57 3.84 -5.28 -13.99
N GLU A 58 4.29 -4.63 -15.06
CA GLU A 58 5.54 -3.87 -15.04
C GLU A 58 5.51 -2.73 -14.01
N ASP A 59 4.42 -1.98 -13.94
CA ASP A 59 4.24 -0.92 -12.94
C ASP A 59 4.26 -1.49 -11.51
N ILE A 60 3.58 -2.62 -11.30
CA ILE A 60 3.60 -3.34 -10.02
C ILE A 60 5.02 -3.77 -9.66
N ASN A 61 5.78 -4.33 -10.60
CA ASN A 61 7.16 -4.75 -10.37
C ASN A 61 8.06 -3.58 -9.96
N LYS A 62 7.91 -2.41 -10.58
CA LYS A 62 8.63 -1.19 -10.18
C LYS A 62 8.30 -0.78 -8.74
N TYR A 63 7.02 -0.83 -8.38
CA TYR A 63 6.57 -0.49 -7.03
C TYR A 63 7.11 -1.47 -5.97
N PHE A 64 7.12 -2.78 -6.26
CA PHE A 64 7.76 -3.77 -5.40
C PHE A 64 9.27 -3.52 -5.24
N GLY A 65 9.95 -3.11 -6.31
CA GLY A 65 11.35 -2.70 -6.24
C GLY A 65 11.59 -1.52 -5.28
N ASP A 66 10.71 -0.53 -5.27
CA ASP A 66 10.79 0.59 -4.33
C ASP A 66 10.50 0.17 -2.87
N ILE A 67 9.51 -0.71 -2.67
CA ILE A 67 9.24 -1.29 -1.34
C ILE A 67 10.47 -2.02 -0.80
N ASN A 68 11.14 -2.83 -1.62
CA ASN A 68 12.34 -3.57 -1.19
C ASN A 68 13.44 -2.63 -0.71
N LYS A 69 13.70 -1.53 -1.43
CA LYS A 69 14.69 -0.51 -1.00
C LYS A 69 14.33 0.13 0.33
N ARG A 70 13.04 0.43 0.54
CA ARG A 70 12.56 0.98 1.82
C ARG A 70 12.71 -0.04 2.96
N PHE A 71 12.50 -1.32 2.67
CA PHE A 71 12.68 -2.38 3.65
C PHE A 71 14.15 -2.57 4.04
N GLU A 72 15.06 -2.50 3.07
CA GLU A 72 16.51 -2.49 3.33
C GLU A 72 16.94 -1.30 4.20
N ASP A 73 16.38 -0.10 3.94
CA ASP A 73 16.64 1.07 4.78
C ASP A 73 16.16 0.89 6.22
N VAL A 74 14.96 0.32 6.39
CA VAL A 74 14.41 -0.02 7.70
C VAL A 74 15.31 -1.02 8.43
N ASN A 75 15.79 -2.07 7.75
CA ASN A 75 16.70 -3.05 8.34
C ASN A 75 17.99 -2.39 8.86
N ARG A 76 18.61 -1.49 8.07
CA ARG A 76 19.81 -0.75 8.51
C ARG A 76 19.55 0.07 9.77
N ARG A 77 18.40 0.76 9.83
CA ARG A 77 18.03 1.55 11.02
C ARG A 77 17.78 0.67 12.24
N PHE A 78 17.22 -0.52 12.06
CA PHE A 78 17.08 -1.49 13.15
C PHE A 78 18.43 -2.00 13.65
N ASP A 79 19.38 -2.27 12.76
CA ASP A 79 20.74 -2.66 13.13
C ASP A 79 21.47 -1.55 13.90
N ASP A 80 21.34 -0.30 13.46
CA ASP A 80 21.89 0.88 14.15
C ASP A 80 21.31 1.03 15.57
N LEU A 81 19.98 0.86 15.71
CA LEU A 81 19.32 0.89 17.00
C LEU A 81 19.79 -0.23 17.92
N ARG A 82 19.91 -1.46 17.38
CA ARG A 82 20.42 -2.60 18.13
C ARG A 82 21.83 -2.33 18.64
N TYR A 83 22.71 -1.81 17.80
CA TYR A 83 24.08 -1.45 18.19
C TYR A 83 24.11 -0.37 19.29
N TYR A 84 23.28 0.66 19.16
CA TYR A 84 23.19 1.71 20.16
C TYR A 84 22.71 1.18 21.52
N VAL A 85 21.65 0.35 21.52
CA VAL A 85 21.11 -0.26 22.73
C VAL A 85 22.16 -1.17 23.38
N ASP A 86 22.80 -2.03 22.62
CA ASP A 86 23.84 -2.95 23.12
C ASP A 86 24.98 -2.19 23.82
N LYS A 87 25.45 -1.09 23.20
CA LYS A 87 26.48 -0.23 23.80
C LYS A 87 26.02 0.42 25.11
N ARG A 88 24.78 0.91 25.17
CA ARG A 88 24.24 1.55 26.39
C ARG A 88 24.03 0.54 27.51
N VAL A 89 23.44 -0.61 27.18
CA VAL A 89 23.18 -1.69 28.12
C VAL A 89 24.49 -2.26 28.67
N GLY A 90 25.47 -2.56 27.81
CA GLY A 90 26.77 -3.06 28.25
C GLY A 90 27.53 -2.08 29.15
N LEU A 91 27.41 -0.77 28.90
CA LEU A 91 27.96 0.24 29.83
C LEU A 91 27.28 0.18 31.20
N VAL A 92 25.95 0.10 31.24
CA VAL A 92 25.19 0.01 32.50
C VAL A 92 25.53 -1.28 33.23
N GLU A 93 25.56 -2.43 32.55
CA GLU A 93 25.92 -3.73 33.13
C GLU A 93 27.32 -3.68 33.75
N LYS A 94 28.31 -3.11 33.04
CA LYS A 94 29.68 -3.00 33.54
C LYS A 94 29.78 -2.14 34.79
N LEU A 95 29.04 -1.02 34.86
CA LEU A 95 29.01 -0.15 36.04
C LEU A 95 28.33 -0.86 37.21
N LEU A 96 27.16 -1.46 36.97
CA LEU A 96 26.40 -2.15 38.01
C LEU A 96 27.16 -3.35 38.57
N LEU A 97 27.69 -4.23 37.73
CA LEU A 97 28.43 -5.41 38.20
C LEU A 97 29.79 -5.03 38.78
N GLY A 98 30.54 -4.15 38.11
CA GLY A 98 31.89 -3.77 38.51
C GLY A 98 31.95 -3.12 39.89
N PHE A 99 31.07 -2.13 40.14
CA PHE A 99 31.05 -1.43 41.43
C PHE A 99 30.38 -2.23 42.53
N ASN A 100 29.22 -2.86 42.27
CA ASN A 100 28.52 -3.59 43.32
C ASN A 100 29.35 -4.78 43.83
N ILE A 101 29.97 -5.57 42.94
CA ILE A 101 30.81 -6.71 43.35
C ILE A 101 32.00 -6.22 44.18
N HIS A 102 32.68 -5.15 43.77
CA HIS A 102 33.80 -4.60 44.54
C HIS A 102 33.38 -4.09 45.93
N ILE A 103 32.24 -3.38 46.02
CA ILE A 103 31.71 -2.90 47.30
C ILE A 103 31.32 -4.07 48.21
N PHE A 104 30.64 -5.09 47.67
CA PHE A 104 30.29 -6.29 48.42
C PHE A 104 31.53 -7.02 48.96
N ILE A 105 32.57 -7.19 48.15
CA ILE A 105 33.84 -7.80 48.58
C ILE A 105 34.46 -6.99 49.72
N ALA A 106 34.56 -5.65 49.59
CA ALA A 106 35.14 -4.79 50.61
C ALA A 106 34.38 -4.88 51.94
N VAL A 107 33.04 -4.86 51.90
CA VAL A 107 32.18 -5.00 53.09
C VAL A 107 32.41 -6.37 53.75
N VAL A 108 32.44 -7.45 52.98
CA VAL A 108 32.68 -8.81 53.50
C VAL A 108 34.04 -8.90 54.20
N ILE A 109 35.10 -8.33 53.62
CA ILE A 109 36.44 -8.32 54.23
C ILE A 109 36.43 -7.59 55.59
N VAL A 110 35.77 -6.43 55.68
CA VAL A 110 35.64 -5.66 56.93
C VAL A 110 34.86 -6.45 57.99
N LEU A 111 33.75 -7.09 57.59
CA LEU A 111 32.94 -7.90 58.50
C LEU A 111 33.70 -9.12 59.03
N ILE A 112 34.46 -9.83 58.18
CA ILE A 112 35.32 -10.94 58.60
C ILE A 112 36.35 -10.45 59.63
N LYS A 113 36.99 -9.30 59.36
CA LYS A 113 37.99 -8.73 60.27
C LYS A 113 37.41 -8.36 61.63
N LEU A 114 36.18 -7.82 61.66
CA LEU A 114 35.45 -7.48 62.89
C LEU A 114 35.02 -8.71 63.71
N PHE A 115 34.82 -9.86 63.07
CA PHE A 115 34.42 -11.08 63.77
C PHE A 115 35.62 -11.86 64.33
N ILE A 116 36.80 -11.70 63.70
CA ILE A 116 38.05 -12.35 64.10
C ILE A 116 38.84 -11.52 65.14
N THR A 117 38.68 -10.19 65.14
CA THR A 117 39.33 -9.26 66.10
C THR A 117 38.46 -9.08 67.33
#